data_AF-A0A0V1C7K7-F1
#
_entry.id   AF-A0A0V1C7K7-F1
#
_cell.length_a   1.000
_cell.length_b   1.000
_cell.length_c   1.000
_cell.angle_alpha   90.00
_cell.angle_beta   90.00
_cell.angle_gamma   90.00
#
_symmetry.space_group_name_H-M   'P 1'
#
loop_
_entity.id
_entity.type
_entity.pdbx_description
1 polymer ?
#
loop_
_entity_poly.entity_id
_entity_poly.type
_entity_poly.pdbx_seq_one_letter_code
_entity_poly.pdbx_strand_id
1 'polypeptide(L)'
;MYIFLFINLGVNIHTTHRNQDRIYRIKDILSTAVSMKFKRDGNEVSVAEYFHDVYGPLKYPNLPLVQVGSKSKPIYFPVELCQVANCQRYNKKLKACQTTSIIRFASTDAPTRNLKCIGMVKKSNFNSDPFLKSFGVQIKAEPMIVDGRVLPPPRLEYGKGNGGRQIILTIRAKSRFRLRA
;
A
#
# COMPACT_ATOMS: atom_id res chain seq x y z
N MET A 1 -11.76 -5.42 15.37
CA MET A 1 -10.57 -5.74 16.18
C MET A 1 -9.23 -5.70 15.41
N TYR A 2 -9.17 -5.22 14.16
CA TYR A 2 -7.96 -5.28 13.31
C TYR A 2 -7.12 -3.98 13.25
N ILE A 3 -7.50 -2.91 13.95
CA ILE A 3 -6.80 -1.61 13.88
C ILE A 3 -5.43 -1.64 14.59
N PHE A 4 -5.27 -2.44 15.66
CA PHE A 4 -4.05 -2.49 16.47
C PHE A 4 -2.79 -2.91 15.71
N LEU A 5 -2.92 -3.71 14.66
CA LEU A 5 -1.76 -4.25 13.95
C LEU A 5 -1.07 -3.22 13.04
N PHE A 6 -1.74 -2.10 12.73
CA PHE A 6 -1.24 -1.14 11.75
C PHE A 6 -0.67 0.14 12.35
N ILE A 7 -0.83 0.37 13.66
CA ILE A 7 -0.28 1.55 14.34
C ILE A 7 1.23 1.37 14.47
N ASN A 8 1.96 2.00 13.55
CA ASN A 8 3.40 2.03 13.52
C ASN A 8 3.87 3.48 13.53
N LEU A 9 5.10 3.69 14.01
CA LEU A 9 5.80 4.95 13.85
C LEU A 9 5.79 5.38 12.37
N GLY A 10 5.48 6.64 12.14
CA GLY A 10 5.45 7.18 10.79
C GLY A 10 4.15 6.89 10.02
N VAL A 11 3.08 6.40 10.61
CA VAL A 11 1.74 6.30 9.97
C VAL A 11 0.91 7.57 10.22
N ASN A 12 0.16 8.03 9.22
CA ASN A 12 -0.80 9.12 9.38
C ASN A 12 -2.14 8.60 9.92
N ILE A 13 -2.79 9.37 10.78
CA ILE A 13 -4.06 9.01 11.41
C ILE A 13 -5.01 10.21 11.46
N HIS A 14 -6.31 9.94 11.47
CA HIS A 14 -7.37 10.86 11.89
C HIS A 14 -7.85 10.45 13.28
N THR A 15 -8.47 11.39 13.99
CA THR A 15 -9.08 11.11 15.28
C THR A 15 -10.60 11.17 15.18
N THR A 16 -11.29 10.26 15.88
CA THR A 16 -12.76 10.13 15.79
C THR A 16 -13.53 10.90 16.84
N HIS A 17 -12.85 11.33 17.92
CA HIS A 17 -13.47 12.02 19.05
C HIS A 17 -13.80 13.50 18.78
N ARG A 18 -13.29 14.07 17.68
CA ARG A 18 -13.56 15.46 17.27
C ARG A 18 -14.13 15.47 15.86
N ASN A 19 -15.02 16.41 15.59
CA ASN A 19 -15.52 16.65 14.24
C ASN A 19 -14.53 17.52 13.44
N GLN A 20 -13.27 17.05 13.31
CA GLN A 20 -12.21 17.73 12.58
C GLN A 20 -11.47 16.71 11.71
N ASP A 21 -11.29 17.03 10.42
CA ASP A 21 -10.56 16.15 9.50
C ASP A 21 -9.05 16.44 9.50
N ARG A 22 -8.46 16.51 10.70
CA ARG A 22 -7.04 16.80 10.84
C ARG A 22 -6.22 15.51 10.84
N ILE A 23 -5.25 15.46 9.92
CA ILE A 23 -4.30 14.34 9.82
C ILE A 23 -3.11 14.59 10.74
N TYR A 24 -2.79 13.58 11.56
CA TYR A 24 -1.61 13.57 12.43
C TYR A 24 -0.66 12.44 12.04
N ARG A 25 0.65 12.69 12.10
CA ARG A 25 1.68 11.67 11.91
C ARG A 25 2.11 11.12 13.26
N ILE A 26 2.03 9.80 13.44
CA ILE A 26 2.49 9.12 14.66
C ILE A 26 4.00 9.27 14.80
N LYS A 27 4.43 9.79 15.94
CA LYS A 27 5.83 10.01 16.31
C LYS A 27 6.35 9.02 17.32
N ASP A 28 5.50 8.62 18.26
CA ASP A 28 5.84 7.61 19.28
C ASP A 28 4.61 6.82 19.73
N ILE A 29 4.85 5.69 20.40
CA ILE A 29 3.84 4.88 21.07
C ILE A 29 4.22 4.81 22.56
N LEU A 30 3.29 5.21 23.41
CA LEU A 30 3.49 5.29 24.86
C LEU A 30 2.74 4.17 25.59
N SER A 31 2.87 4.14 26.92
CA SER A 31 2.13 3.25 27.81
C SER A 31 0.64 3.58 27.82
N THR A 32 -0.05 3.34 28.94
CA THR A 32 -1.52 3.38 28.99
C THR A 32 -2.07 4.77 29.28
N ALA A 33 -3.33 4.99 28.88
CA ALA A 33 -4.06 6.23 29.17
C ALA A 33 -4.17 6.53 30.68
N VAL A 34 -4.17 5.47 31.50
CA VAL A 34 -4.23 5.56 32.97
C VAL A 34 -2.90 6.04 33.57
N SER A 35 -1.78 5.50 33.07
CA SER A 35 -0.46 5.84 33.59
C SER A 35 0.05 7.21 33.12
N MET A 36 -0.31 7.62 31.92
CA MET A 36 0.22 8.83 31.31
C MET A 36 -0.53 10.06 31.82
N LYS A 37 0.21 10.97 32.45
CA LYS A 37 -0.30 12.25 32.96
C LYS A 37 0.24 13.42 32.18
N PHE A 38 -0.54 14.48 32.10
CA PHE A 38 -0.12 15.76 31.54
C PHE A 38 -0.67 16.92 32.38
N LYS A 39 0.00 18.06 32.32
CA LYS A 39 -0.45 19.27 33.04
C LYS A 39 -1.57 19.95 32.27
N ARG A 40 -2.70 20.15 32.93
CA ARG A 40 -3.85 20.92 32.47
C ARG A 40 -4.22 21.92 33.56
N ASP A 41 -4.19 23.21 33.23
CA ASP A 41 -4.60 24.30 34.12
C ASP A 41 -3.91 24.26 35.50
N GLY A 42 -2.64 23.84 35.53
CA GLY A 42 -1.82 23.73 36.75
C GLY A 42 -1.89 22.36 37.45
N ASN A 43 -2.88 21.52 37.12
CA ASN A 43 -3.08 20.21 37.73
C ASN A 43 -2.58 19.07 36.83
N GLU A 44 -2.06 18.00 37.42
CA GLU A 44 -1.71 16.79 36.68
C GLU A 44 -2.95 15.90 36.51
N VAL A 45 -3.38 15.71 35.27
CA VAL A 45 -4.54 14.89 34.93
C VAL A 45 -4.07 13.75 34.03
N SER A 46 -4.57 12.54 34.25
CA SER A 46 -4.29 11.42 33.35
C SER A 46 -5.01 11.60 32.01
N VAL A 47 -4.48 10.97 30.96
CA VAL A 47 -5.16 10.97 29.66
C VAL A 47 -6.54 10.30 29.78
N ALA A 48 -6.65 9.23 30.57
CA ALA A 48 -7.94 8.56 30.79
C ALA A 48 -8.97 9.48 31.46
N GLU A 49 -8.61 10.19 32.53
CA GLU A 49 -9.48 11.15 33.22
C GLU A 49 -9.87 12.30 32.29
N TYR A 50 -8.91 12.88 31.56
CA TYR A 50 -9.21 13.95 30.60
C TYR A 50 -10.24 13.53 29.55
N PHE A 51 -10.06 12.34 28.97
CA PHE A 51 -11.01 11.86 27.97
C PHE A 51 -12.38 11.55 28.59
N HIS A 52 -12.40 10.99 29.81
CA HIS A 52 -13.64 10.76 30.57
C HIS A 52 -14.44 12.05 30.76
N ASP A 53 -13.77 13.12 31.21
CA ASP A 53 -14.42 14.39 31.55
C ASP A 53 -14.86 15.20 30.33
N VAL A 54 -14.06 15.19 29.25
CA VAL A 54 -14.27 16.09 28.11
C VAL A 54 -15.09 15.45 26.98
N TYR A 55 -14.96 14.13 26.77
CA TYR A 55 -15.61 13.43 25.65
C TYR A 55 -16.47 12.24 26.10
N GLY A 56 -16.00 11.47 27.08
CA GLY A 56 -16.64 10.28 27.60
C GLY A 56 -15.64 9.17 27.94
N PRO A 57 -16.06 8.14 28.69
CA PRO A 57 -15.19 7.06 29.15
C PRO A 57 -14.57 6.28 27.98
N LEU A 58 -13.26 6.05 28.07
CA LEU A 58 -12.54 5.15 27.17
C LEU A 58 -13.00 3.71 27.41
N LYS A 59 -13.22 2.95 26.35
CA LYS A 59 -13.62 1.53 26.47
C LYS A 59 -12.44 0.65 26.90
N TYR A 60 -11.25 1.02 26.46
CA TYR A 60 -10.03 0.25 26.67
C TYR A 60 -8.89 1.16 27.17
N PRO A 61 -8.97 1.66 28.42
CA PRO A 61 -8.00 2.62 28.96
C PRO A 61 -6.58 2.04 29.15
N ASN A 62 -6.46 0.71 29.19
CA ASN A 62 -5.19 -0.01 29.33
C ASN A 62 -4.43 -0.19 28.01
N LEU A 63 -4.95 0.33 26.90
CA LEU A 63 -4.25 0.29 25.63
C LEU A 63 -3.18 1.38 25.52
N PRO A 64 -2.17 1.18 24.66
CA PRO A 64 -1.15 2.18 24.43
C PRO A 64 -1.73 3.48 23.89
N LEU A 65 -1.05 4.59 24.15
CA LEU A 65 -1.33 5.89 23.53
C LEU A 65 -0.43 6.10 22.32
N VAL A 66 -0.90 6.87 21.34
CA VAL A 66 -0.03 7.43 20.28
C VAL A 66 0.35 8.85 20.62
N GLN A 67 1.64 9.15 20.49
CA GLN A 67 2.16 10.50 20.53
C GLN A 67 2.24 11.06 19.12
N VAL A 68 1.70 12.26 18.93
CA VAL A 68 1.80 13.06 17.72
C VAL A 68 2.29 14.48 18.08
N GLY A 69 2.55 15.30 17.06
CA GLY A 69 3.05 16.67 17.26
C GLY A 69 4.57 16.76 17.36
N SER A 70 5.07 17.87 17.90
CA SER A 70 6.51 18.09 18.11
C SER A 70 6.94 17.59 19.49
N LYS A 71 8.25 17.46 19.73
CA LYS A 71 8.78 17.17 21.07
C LYS A 71 8.46 18.27 22.10
N SER A 72 8.35 19.53 21.65
CA SER A 72 8.05 20.68 22.51
C SER A 72 6.56 20.82 22.84
N LYS A 73 5.68 20.31 21.98
CA LYS A 73 4.22 20.32 22.15
C LYS A 73 3.66 18.94 21.76
N PRO A 74 3.89 17.91 22.59
CA PRO A 74 3.38 16.58 22.33
C PRO A 74 1.86 16.56 22.51
N ILE A 75 1.19 15.77 21.68
CA ILE A 75 -0.25 15.52 21.76
C ILE A 75 -0.43 14.01 21.87
N TYR A 76 -1.27 13.58 22.80
CA TYR A 76 -1.51 12.17 23.09
C TYR A 76 -2.92 11.78 22.69
N PHE A 77 -3.05 10.70 21.92
CA PHE A 77 -4.35 10.14 21.58
C PHE A 77 -4.44 8.67 21.99
N PRO A 78 -5.54 8.25 22.64
CA PRO A 78 -5.87 6.84 22.78
C PRO A 78 -6.00 6.18 21.41
N VAL A 79 -5.36 5.03 21.23
CA VAL A 79 -5.40 4.26 19.98
C VAL A 79 -6.82 3.87 19.55
N GLU A 80 -7.75 3.70 20.49
CA GLU A 80 -9.15 3.41 20.18
C GLU A 80 -9.87 4.56 19.44
N LEU A 81 -9.34 5.77 19.55
CA LEU A 81 -9.85 6.97 18.88
C LEU A 81 -9.08 7.32 17.61
N CYS A 82 -8.14 6.48 17.18
CA CYS A 82 -7.28 6.71 16.03
C CYS A 82 -7.69 5.82 14.85
N GLN A 83 -7.86 6.42 13.67
CA GLN A 83 -8.08 5.71 12.41
C GLN A 83 -6.97 6.03 11.42
N VAL A 84 -6.47 5.03 10.70
CA VAL A 84 -5.42 5.22 9.70
C VAL A 84 -5.95 6.08 8.55
N ALA A 85 -5.23 7.14 8.21
CA ALA A 85 -5.60 8.01 7.09
C ALA A 85 -5.62 7.27 5.76
N ASN A 86 -6.55 7.64 4.89
CA ASN A 86 -6.70 7.04 3.57
C ASN A 86 -5.48 7.32 2.68
N CYS A 87 -5.34 6.51 1.62
CA CYS A 87 -4.36 6.73 0.55
C CYS A 87 -2.89 6.75 1.00
N GLN A 88 -2.54 5.99 2.05
CA GLN A 88 -1.15 5.86 2.49
C GLN A 88 -0.43 4.69 1.84
N ARG A 89 0.70 4.99 1.18
CA ARG A 89 1.59 3.98 0.61
C ARG A 89 2.40 3.28 1.71
N TYR A 90 2.39 1.95 1.70
CA TYR A 90 3.28 1.14 2.54
C TYR A 90 4.68 1.04 1.90
N ASN A 91 5.69 1.60 2.56
CA ASN A 91 7.06 1.71 2.02
C ASN A 91 8.06 0.71 2.62
N LYS A 92 7.66 -0.12 3.58
CA LYS A 92 8.55 -1.11 4.21
C LYS A 92 8.57 -2.41 3.40
N LYS A 93 9.59 -3.23 3.61
CA LYS A 93 9.67 -4.57 3.01
C LYS A 93 8.51 -5.44 3.52
N LEU A 94 7.85 -6.13 2.60
CA LEU A 94 6.77 -7.06 2.92
C LEU A 94 7.33 -8.41 3.38
N LYS A 95 6.56 -9.11 4.22
CA LYS A 95 6.88 -10.49 4.60
C LYS A 95 6.69 -11.43 3.40
N ALA A 96 7.40 -12.56 3.37
CA ALA A 96 7.35 -13.49 2.24
C ALA A 96 5.91 -13.93 1.89
N CYS A 97 5.07 -14.22 2.90
CA CYS A 97 3.66 -14.57 2.71
C CYS A 97 2.84 -13.42 2.07
N GLN A 98 3.09 -12.17 2.48
CA GLN A 98 2.43 -10.99 1.92
C GLN A 98 2.87 -10.76 0.47
N THR A 99 4.17 -10.87 0.19
CA THR A 99 4.72 -10.77 -1.17
C THR A 99 4.11 -11.81 -2.10
N THR A 100 4.05 -13.08 -1.67
CA THR A 100 3.41 -14.16 -2.44
C THR A 100 1.94 -13.87 -2.72
N SER A 101 1.22 -13.32 -1.74
CA SER A 101 -0.19 -12.96 -1.89
C SER A 101 -0.37 -11.84 -2.93
N ILE A 102 0.48 -10.81 -2.90
CA ILE A 102 0.48 -9.73 -3.90
C ILE A 102 0.83 -10.27 -5.29
N ILE A 103 1.84 -11.13 -5.41
CA ILE A 103 2.21 -11.73 -6.71
C ILE A 103 1.04 -12.52 -7.28
N ARG A 104 0.39 -13.36 -6.47
CA ARG A 104 -0.79 -14.13 -6.90
C ARG A 104 -1.94 -13.23 -7.32
N PHE A 105 -2.17 -12.14 -6.60
CA PHE A 105 -3.22 -11.17 -6.91
C PHE A 105 -2.93 -10.37 -8.20
N ALA A 106 -1.68 -9.94 -8.38
CA ALA A 106 -1.26 -9.12 -9.51
C ALA A 106 -1.04 -9.92 -10.80
N SER A 107 -0.66 -11.20 -10.68
CA SER A 107 -0.44 -12.09 -11.81
C SER A 107 -1.75 -12.38 -12.52
N THR A 108 -1.89 -11.85 -13.73
CA THR A 108 -3.07 -12.02 -14.59
C THR A 108 -2.63 -12.34 -16.01
N ASP A 109 -3.45 -13.12 -16.71
CA ASP A 109 -3.22 -13.43 -18.12
C ASP A 109 -3.38 -12.17 -18.99
N ALA A 110 -2.75 -12.19 -20.17
CA ALA A 110 -2.71 -11.02 -21.05
C ALA A 110 -4.11 -10.54 -21.51
N PRO A 111 -5.05 -11.41 -21.92
CA PRO A 111 -6.42 -11.00 -22.24
C PRO A 111 -7.13 -10.31 -21.06
N THR A 112 -7.12 -10.92 -19.88
CA THR A 112 -7.75 -10.34 -18.68
C THR A 112 -7.13 -8.99 -18.31
N ARG A 113 -5.80 -8.88 -18.38
CA ARG A 113 -5.09 -7.61 -18.13
C ARG A 113 -5.52 -6.53 -19.13
N ASN A 114 -5.67 -6.86 -20.41
CA ASN A 114 -6.10 -5.91 -21.42
C ASN A 114 -7.53 -5.39 -21.12
N LEU A 115 -8.46 -6.30 -20.82
CA LEU A 115 -9.83 -5.92 -20.42
C LEU A 115 -9.85 -5.02 -19.19
N LYS A 116 -9.02 -5.32 -18.17
CA LYS A 116 -8.86 -4.45 -16.99
C LYS A 116 -8.35 -3.06 -17.37
N CYS A 117 -7.35 -2.95 -18.23
CA CYS A 117 -6.84 -1.67 -18.72
C CYS A 117 -7.91 -0.86 -19.43
N ILE A 118 -8.65 -1.47 -20.36
CA ILE A 118 -9.76 -0.81 -21.08
C ILE A 118 -10.82 -0.34 -20.08
N GLY A 119 -11.20 -1.19 -19.12
CA GLY A 119 -12.17 -0.85 -18.08
C GLY A 119 -11.73 0.33 -17.21
N MET A 120 -10.44 0.40 -16.85
CA MET A 120 -9.89 1.54 -16.09
C MET A 120 -9.98 2.84 -16.89
N VAL A 121 -9.58 2.84 -18.17
CA VAL A 121 -9.65 4.04 -19.02
C VAL A 121 -11.10 4.52 -19.18
N LYS A 122 -12.04 3.59 -19.40
CA LYS A 122 -13.48 3.92 -19.48
C LYS A 122 -13.99 4.52 -18.16
N LYS A 123 -13.64 3.93 -17.02
CA LYS A 123 -14.04 4.41 -15.70
C LYS A 123 -13.46 5.78 -15.36
N SER A 124 -12.23 6.07 -15.81
CA SER A 124 -11.59 7.37 -15.60
C SER A 124 -12.24 8.51 -16.35
N ASN A 125 -12.99 8.23 -17.43
CA ASN A 125 -13.76 9.22 -18.21
C ASN A 125 -12.96 10.49 -18.56
N PHE A 126 -11.73 10.34 -19.05
CA PHE A 126 -10.80 11.46 -19.28
C PHE A 126 -11.36 12.56 -20.18
N ASN A 127 -12.18 12.22 -21.18
CA ASN A 127 -12.76 13.22 -22.08
C ASN A 127 -13.81 14.11 -21.40
N SER A 128 -14.24 13.80 -20.17
CA SER A 128 -15.11 14.65 -19.37
C SER A 128 -14.35 15.66 -18.51
N ASP A 129 -13.04 15.48 -18.35
CA ASP A 129 -12.18 16.32 -17.51
C ASP A 129 -12.07 17.75 -18.09
N PRO A 130 -12.46 18.80 -17.33
CA PRO A 130 -12.44 20.18 -17.82
C PRO A 130 -11.05 20.68 -18.19
N PHE A 131 -10.02 20.22 -17.49
CA PHE A 131 -8.64 20.59 -17.76
C PHE A 131 -8.16 19.99 -19.07
N LEU A 132 -8.37 18.69 -19.31
CA LEU A 132 -8.01 18.08 -20.59
C LEU A 132 -8.75 18.70 -21.78
N LYS A 133 -10.02 19.05 -21.59
CA LYS A 133 -10.80 19.78 -22.61
C LYS A 133 -10.21 21.16 -22.93
N SER A 134 -9.75 21.92 -21.94
CA SER A 134 -9.16 23.24 -22.19
C SER A 134 -7.86 23.18 -23.00
N PHE A 135 -7.13 22.07 -22.90
CA PHE A 135 -5.94 21.80 -23.74
C PHE A 135 -6.28 21.16 -25.09
N GLY A 136 -7.56 20.93 -25.40
CA GLY A 136 -7.98 20.26 -26.64
C GLY A 136 -7.57 18.79 -26.73
N VAL A 137 -7.24 18.15 -25.61
CA VAL A 137 -6.79 16.76 -25.56
C VAL A 137 -7.98 15.81 -25.52
N GLN A 138 -7.99 14.82 -26.40
CA GLN A 138 -8.97 13.73 -26.40
C GLN A 138 -8.27 12.38 -26.32
N ILE A 139 -8.79 11.49 -25.47
CA ILE A 139 -8.25 10.16 -25.23
C ILE A 139 -9.24 9.11 -25.73
N LYS A 140 -8.78 8.26 -26.66
CA LYS A 140 -9.55 7.10 -27.13
C LYS A 140 -9.54 5.99 -26.08
N ALA A 141 -10.70 5.40 -25.80
CA ALA A 141 -10.82 4.31 -24.81
C ALA A 141 -10.37 2.93 -25.34
N GLU A 142 -10.14 2.82 -26.64
CA GLU A 142 -9.69 1.58 -27.29
C GLU A 142 -8.16 1.56 -27.41
N PRO A 143 -7.51 0.41 -27.18
CA PRO A 143 -6.07 0.27 -27.41
C PRO A 143 -5.72 0.51 -28.88
N MET A 144 -4.53 1.07 -29.11
CA MET A 144 -3.96 1.20 -30.44
C MET A 144 -3.63 -0.19 -31.01
N ILE A 145 -4.05 -0.44 -32.25
CA ILE A 145 -3.70 -1.65 -33.01
C ILE A 145 -2.42 -1.37 -33.78
N VAL A 146 -1.44 -2.26 -33.65
CA VAL A 146 -0.14 -2.14 -34.31
C VAL A 146 0.23 -3.48 -34.94
N ASP A 147 0.82 -3.44 -36.13
CA ASP A 147 1.30 -4.62 -36.82
C ASP A 147 2.62 -5.11 -36.21
N GLY A 148 2.63 -6.39 -35.83
CA GLY A 148 3.81 -7.07 -35.28
C GLY A 148 4.28 -8.19 -36.19
N ARG A 149 5.55 -8.57 -36.06
CA ARG A 149 6.13 -9.76 -36.73
C ARG A 149 6.72 -10.72 -35.71
N VAL A 150 6.53 -12.02 -35.94
CA VAL A 150 7.13 -13.08 -35.13
C VAL A 150 8.43 -13.50 -35.78
N LEU A 151 9.56 -13.21 -35.13
CA LEU A 151 10.87 -13.62 -35.63
C LEU A 151 11.05 -15.14 -35.42
N PRO A 152 11.60 -15.86 -36.40
CA PRO A 152 11.92 -17.28 -36.22
C PRO A 152 12.97 -17.41 -35.11
N PRO A 153 12.83 -18.40 -34.22
CA PRO A 153 13.80 -18.60 -33.15
C PRO A 153 15.16 -19.03 -33.73
N PRO A 154 16.28 -18.64 -33.11
CA PRO A 154 17.60 -19.05 -33.57
C PRO A 154 17.82 -20.55 -33.33
N ARG A 155 18.77 -21.12 -34.08
CA ARG A 155 19.27 -22.48 -33.83
C ARG A 155 20.19 -22.45 -32.61
N LEU A 156 20.02 -23.41 -31.71
CA LEU A 156 20.93 -23.61 -30.58
C LEU A 156 21.88 -24.76 -30.89
N GLU A 157 23.18 -24.50 -30.80
CA GLU A 157 24.23 -25.50 -30.87
C GLU A 157 24.86 -25.65 -29.49
N TYR A 158 24.85 -26.86 -28.95
CA TYR A 158 25.50 -27.18 -27.68
C TYR A 158 26.90 -27.78 -27.90
N GLY A 159 27.83 -27.41 -27.03
CA GLY A 159 29.21 -27.91 -27.04
C GLY A 159 29.31 -29.40 -26.69
N LYS A 160 30.39 -30.04 -27.17
CA LYS A 160 30.68 -31.45 -27.02
C LYS A 160 31.30 -31.74 -25.65
N GLY A 161 30.50 -32.24 -24.69
CA GLY A 161 31.07 -32.94 -23.53
C GLY A 161 31.63 -34.30 -23.99
N ASN A 162 32.93 -34.53 -23.82
CA ASN A 162 33.63 -35.82 -24.01
C ASN A 162 33.13 -36.70 -25.18
N GLY A 163 33.37 -36.30 -26.44
CA GLY A 163 33.24 -37.25 -27.55
C GLY A 163 31.84 -37.41 -28.19
N GLY A 164 30.76 -36.90 -27.59
CA GLY A 164 29.38 -37.09 -28.08
C GLY A 164 28.95 -36.33 -29.35
N ARG A 165 27.83 -36.73 -29.96
CA ARG A 165 27.23 -36.09 -31.17
C ARG A 165 26.77 -34.65 -30.88
N GLN A 166 26.95 -33.75 -31.85
CA GLN A 166 26.42 -32.38 -31.79
C GLN A 166 24.89 -32.40 -31.73
N ILE A 167 24.31 -31.70 -30.75
CA ILE A 167 22.86 -31.59 -30.61
C ILE A 167 22.44 -30.22 -31.13
N ILE A 168 21.75 -30.20 -32.27
CA ILE A 168 21.13 -29.00 -32.84
C ILE A 168 19.66 -29.00 -32.42
N LEU A 169 19.26 -28.01 -31.64
CA LEU A 169 17.87 -27.85 -31.22
C LEU A 169 17.19 -26.74 -32.03
N THR A 170 16.05 -27.08 -32.63
CA THR A 170 15.11 -26.09 -33.15
C THR A 170 14.12 -25.76 -32.05
N ILE A 171 14.20 -24.54 -31.51
CA ILE A 171 13.26 -24.08 -30.48
C ILE A 171 11.87 -23.95 -31.11
N ARG A 172 10.86 -24.66 -30.58
CA ARG A 172 9.46 -24.37 -30.89
C ARG A 172 8.97 -23.30 -29.92
N ALA A 173 8.06 -22.43 -30.35
CA ALA A 173 7.73 -21.10 -29.77
C ALA A 173 7.30 -21.03 -28.27
N LYS A 174 7.44 -22.10 -27.46
CA LYS A 174 7.12 -22.15 -26.03
C LYS A 174 8.10 -22.98 -25.17
N SER A 175 9.29 -23.32 -25.66
CA SER A 175 10.23 -24.15 -24.88
C SER A 175 11.01 -23.33 -23.84
N ARG A 176 10.81 -23.60 -22.54
CA ARG A 176 11.76 -23.19 -21.47
C ARG A 176 12.78 -24.32 -21.25
N PHE A 177 14.05 -24.05 -21.50
CA PHE A 177 15.13 -25.00 -21.19
C PHE A 177 15.71 -24.69 -19.81
N ARG A 178 15.97 -25.73 -19.02
CA ARG A 178 16.74 -25.65 -17.77
C ARG A 178 17.91 -26.62 -17.90
N LEU A 179 19.14 -26.09 -17.95
CA LEU A 179 20.34 -26.92 -17.86
C LEU A 179 20.43 -27.44 -16.43
N ARG A 180 20.51 -28.77 -16.26
CA ARG A 180 21.00 -29.35 -15.02
C ARG A 180 22.52 -29.41 -15.13
N ALA A 181 23.19 -28.71 -14.22
CA ALA A 181 24.61 -28.91 -13.96
C ALA A 181 24.81 -30.23 -13.21
#